data_AF-A0A963S3P8-F1
#
_entry.id   AF-A0A963S3P8-F1
#
_cell.length_a   1.000
_cell.length_b   1.000
_cell.length_c   1.000
_cell.angle_alpha   90.00
_cell.angle_beta   90.00
_cell.angle_gamma   90.00
#
_symmetry.space_group_name_H-M   'P 1'
#
loop_
_entity.id
_entity.type
_entity.pdbx_description
1 polymer ?
#
loop_
_entity_poly.entity_id
_entity_poly.type
_entity_poly.pdbx_seq_one_letter_code
_entity_poly.pdbx_strand_id
1 'polypeptide(L)' 'MKNLVLFGCCALLSACGSDPQPGGVTVEESRALDEAAEMIEARRLPPEALVPSSDVPAEAEKAEPKP' A
#
# COMPACT_ATOMS: atom_id res chain seq x y z
N MET A 1 11.12 37.61 -18.07
CA MET A 1 11.71 36.32 -18.50
C MET A 1 12.03 35.39 -17.31
N LYS A 2 12.67 35.87 -16.24
CA LYS A 2 12.96 35.06 -15.03
C LYS A 2 11.70 34.45 -14.39
N ASN A 3 10.62 35.23 -14.32
CA ASN A 3 9.35 34.82 -13.70
C ASN A 3 8.61 33.75 -14.53
N LEU A 4 8.85 33.70 -15.84
CA LEU A 4 8.25 32.71 -16.74
C LEU A 4 8.92 31.35 -16.58
N VAL A 5 10.25 31.33 -16.39
CA VAL A 5 11.02 30.12 -16.09
C VAL A 5 10.64 29.54 -14.72
N LEU A 6 10.41 30.41 -13.73
CA LEU A 6 9.99 29.98 -12.38
C LEU A 6 8.60 29.31 -12.42
N PHE A 7 7.65 29.90 -13.16
CA PHE A 7 6.30 29.35 -13.31
C PHE A 7 6.28 28.04 -14.11
N GLY A 8 7.11 27.94 -15.14
CA GLY A 8 7.28 26.71 -15.93
C GLY A 8 7.85 25.54 -15.11
N CYS A 9 8.82 25.79 -14.22
CA CYS A 9 9.35 24.75 -13.34
C CYS A 9 8.27 24.19 -12.39
N CYS A 10 7.47 25.03 -11.74
CA CYS A 10 6.44 24.55 -10.81
C CYS A 10 5.39 23.65 -11.48
N ALA A 11 5.02 23.93 -12.73
CA ALA A 11 4.08 23.10 -13.48
C ALA A 11 4.66 21.71 -13.86
N LEU A 12 5.97 21.60 -14.06
CA LEU A 12 6.63 20.32 -14.33
C LEU A 12 6.77 19.45 -13.07
N LEU A 13 6.89 20.06 -11.88
CA LEU A 13 6.92 19.30 -10.63
C LEU A 13 5.55 18.76 -10.21
N SER A 14 4.44 19.41 -10.55
CA SER A 14 3.10 18.87 -10.18
C SER A 14 2.71 17.63 -10.98
N ALA A 15 3.32 17.41 -12.16
CA ALA A 15 3.20 16.15 -12.89
C ALA A 15 4.04 15.02 -12.27
N CYS A 16 5.02 15.36 -11.44
CA CYS A 16 5.83 14.45 -10.63
C CYS A 16 5.36 14.45 -9.16
N GLY A 17 4.04 14.60 -8.97
CA GLY A 17 3.35 14.62 -7.69
C GLY A 17 2.00 13.92 -7.82
N SER A 18 1.98 12.77 -8.49
CA SER A 18 0.91 11.80 -8.33
C SER A 18 1.23 11.00 -7.08
N ASP A 19 1.19 11.62 -5.88
CA ASP A 19 1.56 10.98 -4.62
C ASP A 19 0.78 9.67 -4.50
N PRO A 20 1.41 8.51 -4.79
CA PRO A 20 0.78 7.25 -4.44
C PRO A 20 0.71 7.26 -2.91
N GLN A 21 -0.40 6.80 -2.34
CA GLN A 21 -0.44 6.65 -0.90
C GLN A 21 0.75 5.79 -0.45
N PRO A 22 1.32 6.03 0.76
CA PRO A 22 2.41 5.22 1.28
C PRO A 22 2.06 3.74 1.12
N GLY A 23 2.85 3.02 0.30
CA GLY A 23 2.51 1.69 -0.20
C GLY A 23 2.44 1.55 -1.73
N GLY A 24 2.55 2.63 -2.49
CA GLY A 24 2.65 2.57 -3.96
C GLY A 24 1.31 2.32 -4.67
N VAL A 25 0.20 2.50 -3.95
CA VAL A 25 -1.17 2.30 -4.47
C VAL A 25 -1.83 3.65 -4.78
N THR A 26 -2.69 3.65 -5.78
CA THR A 26 -3.54 4.78 -6.16
C THR A 26 -4.70 4.94 -5.18
N VAL A 27 -5.34 6.11 -5.17
CA VAL A 27 -6.47 6.40 -4.27
C VAL A 27 -7.62 5.41 -4.44
N GLU A 28 -7.93 5.01 -5.68
CA GLU A 28 -8.99 4.04 -5.95
C GLU A 28 -8.62 2.63 -5.50
N GLU A 29 -7.34 2.25 -5.63
CA GLU A 29 -6.85 0.96 -5.13
C GLU A 29 -6.92 0.88 -3.60
N SER A 30 -6.54 1.95 -2.89
CA SER A 30 -6.69 2.02 -1.43
C SER A 30 -8.14 1.90 -0.99
N ARG A 31 -9.06 2.60 -1.67
CA ARG A 31 -10.49 2.51 -1.38
C ARG A 31 -11.01 1.07 -1.55
N ALA A 32 -10.58 0.37 -2.59
CA ALA A 32 -10.95 -1.03 -2.80
C ALA A 32 -10.40 -1.97 -1.71
N LEU A 33 -9.19 -1.69 -1.21
CA LEU A 33 -8.59 -2.43 -0.09
C LEU A 33 -9.34 -2.20 1.23
N ASP A 34 -9.77 -0.96 1.49
CA ASP A 34 -10.55 -0.62 2.68
C ASP A 34 -11.91 -1.33 2.68
N GLU A 35 -12.61 -1.35 1.54
CA GLU A 35 -13.87 -2.10 1.38
C GLU A 35 -13.68 -3.60 1.62
N ALA A 36 -12.59 -4.18 1.10
CA ALA A 36 -12.25 -5.57 1.34
C ALA A 36 -11.97 -5.85 2.83
N ALA A 37 -11.27 -4.94 3.52
CA ALA A 37 -11.00 -5.07 4.96
C ALA A 37 -12.29 -5.01 5.78
N GLU A 38 -13.23 -4.13 5.44
CA GLU A 38 -14.54 -4.06 6.09
C GLU A 38 -15.32 -5.38 5.94
N MET A 39 -15.29 -6.00 4.75
CA MET A 39 -15.94 -7.30 4.52
C MET A 39 -15.32 -8.44 5.35
N ILE A 40 -14.01 -8.39 5.60
CA ILE A 40 -13.30 -9.35 6.46
C ILE A 40 -13.69 -9.13 7.93
N GLU A 41 -13.68 -7.88 8.39
CA GLU A 41 -14.02 -7.55 9.78
C GLU A 41 -15.49 -7.88 10.09
N ALA A 42 -16.40 -7.64 9.15
CA ALA A 42 -17.80 -8.05 9.25
C ALA A 42 -17.99 -9.57 9.42
N ARG A 43 -16.99 -10.37 9.03
CA ARG A 43 -16.97 -11.84 9.14
C ARG A 43 -16.01 -12.34 10.21
N ARG A 44 -15.64 -11.48 11.18
CA ARG A 44 -14.78 -11.88 12.29
C ARG A 44 -15.33 -13.11 12.99
N LEU A 45 -14.47 -14.12 13.13
CA LEU A 45 -14.78 -15.29 13.91
C LEU A 45 -14.77 -14.94 15.41
N PRO A 46 -15.58 -15.65 16.22
CA PRO A 46 -15.52 -15.54 17.67
C PRO A 46 -14.12 -15.93 18.17
N PRO A 47 -13.62 -15.33 19.26
CA PRO A 47 -12.25 -15.52 19.72
C PRO A 47 -11.94 -16.99 20.07
N GLU A 48 -12.94 -17.78 20.47
CA GLU A 48 -12.80 -19.21 20.75
C GLU A 48 -12.50 -20.04 19.49
N ALA A 49 -12.84 -19.53 18.30
CA ALA A 49 -12.54 -20.17 17.01
C ALA A 49 -11.15 -19.76 16.46
N LEU A 50 -10.48 -18.79 17.08
CA LEU A 50 -9.12 -18.39 16.72
C LEU A 50 -8.12 -19.29 17.45
N VAL A 51 -7.67 -20.34 16.79
CA VAL A 51 -6.59 -21.19 17.33
C VAL A 51 -5.27 -20.44 17.15
N PRO A 52 -4.51 -20.12 18.22
CA PRO A 52 -3.21 -19.48 18.08
C PRO A 52 -2.28 -20.43 17.32
N SER A 53 -1.87 -20.02 16.12
CA SER A 53 -0.92 -20.79 15.31
C SER A 53 0.49 -20.58 15.87
N SER A 54 0.91 -21.45 16.78
CA SER A 54 2.28 -21.46 17.33
C SER A 54 3.29 -22.22 16.47
N ASP A 55 2.90 -22.71 15.29
CA ASP A 55 3.80 -23.41 14.38
C ASP A 55 3.83 -22.71 13.02
N VAL A 56 4.66 -21.68 12.92
CA VAL A 56 5.27 -21.32 11.64
C VAL A 56 6.77 -21.54 11.82
N PRO A 57 7.36 -22.61 11.25
CA PRO A 57 8.79 -22.67 11.10
C PRO A 57 9.24 -21.40 10.38
N ALA A 58 10.22 -20.71 10.95
CA ALA A 58 10.87 -19.56 10.33
C ALA A 58 11.65 -20.02 9.09
N GLU A 59 10.95 -20.30 8.00
CA GLU A 59 11.53 -20.65 6.71
C GLU A 59 10.84 -19.85 5.60
N ALA A 60 10.84 -18.54 5.78
CA ALA A 60 10.69 -17.56 4.70
C ALA A 60 11.73 -16.43 4.83
N GLU A 61 12.80 -16.66 5.60
CA GLU A 61 14.03 -15.89 5.53
C GLU A 61 14.93 -16.62 4.51
N LYS A 62 15.17 -15.99 3.35
CA LYS A 62 16.08 -16.43 2.26
C LYS A 62 15.48 -17.27 1.13
N ALA A 63 14.45 -16.75 0.45
CA ALA A 63 14.33 -16.94 -1.00
C ALA A 63 15.10 -15.81 -1.71
N GLU A 64 16.43 -15.92 -1.76
CA GLU A 64 17.28 -15.17 -2.68
C GLU A 64 16.84 -15.48 -4.12
N PRO A 65 16.57 -14.48 -4.99
CA PRO A 65 16.43 -14.73 -6.42
C PRO A 65 17.82 -15.07 -6.99
N LYS A 66 18.05 -16.34 -7.31
CA LYS A 66 19.21 -16.79 -8.10
C LYS A 66 18.96 -16.45 -9.59
N PRO A 67 19.96 -15.90 -10.31
CA PRO A 67 19.78 -15.34 -11.66
C PRO A 67 19.32 -16.33 -12.71
#